data_AF-A0A6I3FZ17-F1
#
_entry.id   AF-A0A6I3FZ17-F1
#
_cell.length_a   1.000
_cell.length_b   1.000
_cell.length_c   1.000
_cell.angle_alpha   90.00
_cell.angle_beta   90.00
_cell.angle_gamma   90.00
#
_symmetry.space_group_name_H-M   'P 1'
#
loop_
_entity.id
_entity.type
_entity.pdbx_description
1 polymer ?
#
loop_
_entity_poly.entity_id
_entity_poly.type
_entity_poly.pdbx_seq_one_letter_code
_entity_poly.pdbx_strand_id
1 'polypeptide(L)'
;MSYTALAITGVILTVLTDLLILRSRLLLTKRYWVSYAIVVFFQLITNWWLTSRNIVQYSEDAILGPRIASAPIEDLLFGFTLVTLVLIRWDRAKE
;
A
#
# COMPACT_ATOMS: atom_id res chain seq x y z
N MET A 1 -16.42 -2.17 -10.42
CA MET A 1 -15.03 -2.64 -10.60
C MET A 1 -14.66 -3.46 -9.38
N SER A 2 -13.94 -4.58 -9.51
CA SER A 2 -13.51 -5.34 -8.34
C SER A 2 -12.51 -4.53 -7.50
N TYR A 3 -12.47 -4.78 -6.19
CA TYR A 3 -11.50 -4.13 -5.29
C TYR A 3 -10.05 -4.41 -5.75
N THR A 4 -9.79 -5.63 -6.22
CA THR A 4 -8.53 -5.99 -6.85
C THR A 4 -8.18 -5.12 -8.05
N ALA A 5 -9.14 -4.85 -8.94
CA ALA A 5 -8.90 -4.00 -10.11
C ALA A 5 -8.50 -2.58 -9.68
N LEU A 6 -9.14 -2.04 -8.64
CA LEU A 6 -8.78 -0.73 -8.08
C LEU A 6 -7.38 -0.76 -7.45
N ALA A 7 -7.06 -1.80 -6.68
CA ALA A 7 -5.75 -1.95 -6.03
C ALA A 7 -4.61 -2.04 -7.06
N ILE A 8 -4.76 -2.88 -8.09
CA ILE A 8 -3.77 -3.01 -9.18
C ILE A 8 -3.62 -1.70 -9.95
N THR A 9 -4.73 -1.06 -10.31
CA THR A 9 -4.72 0.22 -11.02
C THR A 9 -4.01 1.30 -10.19
N GLY A 10 -4.28 1.34 -8.88
CA GLY A 10 -3.62 2.26 -7.94
C GLY A 10 -2.10 2.09 -7.94
N VAL A 11 -1.61 0.85 -7.87
CA VAL A 11 -0.17 0.56 -7.88
C VAL A 11 0.47 1.02 -9.19
N ILE A 12 -0.15 0.68 -10.33
CA ILE A 12 0.34 1.08 -11.65
C ILE A 12 0.42 2.60 -11.75
N LEU A 13 -0.67 3.31 -11.41
CA LEU A 13 -0.71 4.77 -11.45
C LEU A 13 0.32 5.40 -10.52
N THR A 14 0.57 4.81 -9.36
CA THR A 14 1.55 5.30 -8.40
C THR A 14 2.98 5.17 -8.91
N VAL A 15 3.33 4.02 -9.48
CA VAL A 15 4.66 3.78 -10.08
C VAL A 15 4.88 4.72 -11.27
N LEU A 16 3.89 4.89 -12.14
CA LEU A 16 3.96 5.83 -13.26
C LEU A 16 4.10 7.28 -12.76
N THR A 17 3.41 7.62 -11.67
CA THR A 17 3.49 8.94 -11.06
C THR A 17 4.90 9.22 -10.52
N ASP A 18 5.51 8.27 -9.80
CA ASP A 18 6.88 8.41 -9.28
C ASP A 18 7.92 8.54 -10.39
N LEU A 19 7.85 7.65 -11.39
CA LEU A 19 8.93 7.49 -12.37
C LEU A 19 8.80 8.41 -13.58
N LEU A 20 7.57 8.69 -14.04
CA LEU A 20 7.34 9.40 -15.31
C LEU A 20 6.78 10.81 -15.11
N ILE A 21 5.81 10.99 -14.23
CA ILE A 21 5.09 12.28 -14.06
C ILE A 21 5.88 13.21 -13.16
N LEU A 22 6.12 12.80 -11.91
CA LEU A 22 6.81 13.61 -10.91
C LEU A 22 8.32 13.41 -10.97
N ARG A 23 8.78 12.26 -11.50
CA ARG A 23 10.19 11.92 -11.68
C ARG A 23 11.01 12.01 -10.38
N SER A 24 10.36 11.85 -9.24
CA SER A 24 10.99 11.79 -7.91
C SER A 24 11.94 10.60 -7.78
N ARG A 25 11.69 9.51 -8.53
CA ARG A 25 12.49 8.27 -8.48
C ARG A 25 12.65 7.72 -7.06
N LEU A 26 11.68 8.00 -6.20
CA LEU A 26 11.74 7.66 -4.78
C LEU A 26 11.74 6.14 -4.61
N LEU A 27 10.98 5.43 -5.45
CA LEU A 27 10.92 3.96 -5.49
C LEU A 27 12.27 3.31 -5.81
N LEU A 28 13.20 4.03 -6.43
CA LEU A 28 14.53 3.51 -6.75
C LEU A 28 15.53 3.66 -5.59
N THR A 29 15.13 4.33 -4.50
CA THR A 29 16.03 4.61 -3.37
C THR A 29 15.91 3.57 -2.26
N LYS A 30 17.04 3.18 -1.66
CA LYS A 30 17.05 2.31 -0.46
C LYS A 30 16.29 2.93 0.72
N ARG A 31 16.35 4.27 0.86
CA ARG A 31 15.69 5.01 1.94
C ARG A 31 14.18 4.80 1.92
N TYR A 32 13.56 4.84 0.74
CA TYR A 32 12.15 4.54 0.58
C TYR A 32 11.80 3.13 1.08
N TRP A 33 12.52 2.10 0.62
CA TRP A 33 12.21 0.72 0.96
C TRP A 33 12.41 0.42 2.45
N VAL A 34 13.40 1.02 3.10
CA VAL A 34 13.59 0.90 4.55
C VAL A 34 12.41 1.53 5.29
N SER A 35 12.00 2.74 4.92
CA SER A 35 10.84 3.40 5.53
C SER A 35 9.54 2.62 5.29
N TYR A 36 9.33 2.13 4.06
CA TYR A 36 8.14 1.37 3.71
C TYR A 36 8.08 0.02 4.45
N ALA A 37 9.23 -0.64 4.66
CA ALA A 37 9.29 -1.87 5.45
C ALA A 37 8.83 -1.66 6.90
N ILE A 38 9.18 -0.52 7.52
CA ILE A 38 8.70 -0.17 8.87
C ILE A 38 7.17 -0.02 8.86
N VAL A 39 6.62 0.68 7.85
CA VAL A 39 5.16 0.86 7.72
C VAL A 39 4.45 -0.48 7.57
N VAL A 40 4.92 -1.34 6.65
CA VAL A 40 4.31 -2.66 6.40
C VAL A 40 4.41 -3.55 7.65
N PHE A 41 5.53 -3.52 8.37
CA PHE A 41 5.70 -4.29 9.60
C PHE A 41 4.61 -3.95 10.63
N PHE A 42 4.42 -2.67 10.94
CA PHE A 42 3.38 -2.24 11.89
C PHE A 42 1.97 -2.43 11.34
N GLN A 43 1.78 -2.25 10.03
CA GLN A 43 0.51 -2.50 9.36
C GLN A 43 0.06 -3.96 9.54
N LEU A 44 0.96 -4.93 9.31
CA LEU A 44 0.64 -6.36 9.44
C LEU A 44 0.34 -6.74 10.90
N ILE A 45 1.13 -6.25 11.86
CA ILE A 45 0.90 -6.51 13.29
C ILE A 45 -0.47 -5.95 13.72
N THR A 46 -0.74 -4.70 13.35
CA THR A 46 -1.99 -4.02 13.73
C THR A 46 -3.19 -4.69 13.07
N ASN A 47 -3.08 -5.02 11.78
CA ASN A 47 -4.16 -5.68 11.07
C ASN A 47 -4.47 -7.05 11.68
N TRP A 48 -3.44 -7.86 11.93
CA TRP A 48 -3.61 -9.15 12.58
C TRP A 48 -4.31 -9.01 13.93
N TRP A 49 -3.90 -8.05 14.76
CA TRP A 49 -4.52 -7.77 16.05
C TRP A 49 -5.99 -7.38 15.91
N LEU A 50 -6.33 -6.47 15.00
CA LEU A 50 -7.70 -6.01 14.78
C LEU A 50 -8.61 -7.13 14.25
N THR A 51 -8.13 -7.93 13.30
CA THR A 51 -8.88 -9.07 12.76
C THR A 51 -9.08 -10.15 13.82
N SER A 52 -8.07 -10.42 14.66
CA SER A 52 -8.18 -11.43 15.75
C SER A 52 -9.28 -11.10 16.77
N ARG A 53 -9.62 -9.82 16.92
CA ARG A 53 -10.66 -9.33 17.83
C ARG A 53 -12.00 -9.08 17.15
N ASN A 54 -12.16 -9.45 15.88
CA ASN A 54 -13.36 -9.18 15.09
C ASN A 54 -13.73 -7.68 15.01
N ILE A 55 -12.75 -6.78 15.20
CA ILE A 55 -12.97 -5.33 15.09
C ILE A 55 -13.00 -4.91 13.62
N VAL A 56 -12.11 -5.50 12.82
CA VAL A 56 -12.06 -5.33 11.37
C VAL A 56 -12.31 -6.69 10.75
N GLN A 57 -13.34 -6.78 9.92
CA GLN A 57 -13.66 -7.97 9.15
C GLN A 57 -13.75 -7.61 7.67
N TYR A 58 -13.21 -8.48 6.84
CA TYR A 58 -13.21 -8.33 5.38
C TYR A 58 -14.27 -9.26 4.80
N SER A 59 -15.17 -8.73 3.97
CA SER A 59 -16.18 -9.52 3.28
C SER A 59 -15.54 -10.40 2.21
N GLU A 60 -15.84 -11.70 2.23
CA GLU A 60 -15.27 -12.67 1.29
C GLU A 60 -15.69 -12.39 -0.16
N ASP A 61 -16.88 -11.81 -0.36
CA ASP A 61 -17.41 -11.44 -1.69
C ASP A 61 -16.62 -10.31 -2.38
N ALA A 62 -15.79 -9.57 -1.64
CA ALA A 62 -15.09 -8.39 -2.15
C ALA A 62 -13.59 -8.62 -2.44
N ILE A 63 -13.01 -9.75 -2.00
CA ILE A 63 -11.56 -10.03 -2.04
C ILE A 63 -11.29 -11.36 -2.74
N LEU A 64 -10.12 -11.52 -3.37
CA LEU A 64 -9.79 -12.75 -4.11
C LEU A 64 -9.44 -13.95 -3.22
N GLY A 65 -9.24 -13.74 -1.92
CA GLY A 65 -8.98 -14.81 -0.94
C GLY A 65 -7.56 -14.89 -0.34
N PRO A 66 -6.46 -14.56 -1.06
CA PRO A 66 -5.12 -14.57 -0.47
C PRO A 66 -4.96 -13.55 0.66
N ARG A 67 -4.42 -14.01 1.80
CA ARG A 67 -4.21 -13.18 2.99
C ARG A 67 -2.78 -13.32 3.52
N ILE A 68 -2.22 -12.21 4.01
CA ILE A 68 -0.94 -12.15 4.73
C ILE A 68 -1.23 -11.52 6.10
N ALA A 69 -0.94 -12.24 7.19
CA ALA A 69 -1.27 -11.80 8.55
C ALA A 69 -2.73 -11.31 8.68
N SER A 70 -3.67 -12.10 8.15
CA SER A 70 -5.11 -11.81 8.06
C SER A 70 -5.52 -10.65 7.13
N ALA A 71 -4.57 -9.87 6.59
CA ALA A 71 -4.82 -8.79 5.64
C ALA A 71 -4.97 -9.34 4.21
N PRO A 72 -6.01 -8.97 3.45
CA PRO A 72 -6.08 -9.27 2.01
C PRO A 72 -4.89 -8.64 1.27
N ILE A 73 -4.38 -9.31 0.24
CA ILE A 73 -3.28 -8.78 -0.59
C ILE A 73 -3.67 -7.43 -1.20
N GLU A 74 -4.92 -7.27 -1.60
CA GLU A 74 -5.44 -6.03 -2.18
C GLU A 74 -5.30 -4.84 -1.22
N ASP A 75 -5.43 -5.06 0.09
CA ASP A 75 -5.29 -4.02 1.11
C ASP A 75 -3.82 -3.60 1.28
N LEU A 76 -2.88 -4.53 1.09
CA LEU A 76 -1.45 -4.21 1.04
C LEU A 76 -1.10 -3.39 -0.19
N LEU A 77 -1.67 -3.73 -1.36
CA LEU A 77 -1.47 -2.98 -2.61
C LEU A 77 -2.07 -1.57 -2.53
N PHE A 78 -3.24 -1.45 -1.91
CA PHE A 78 -3.86 -0.15 -1.66
C PHE A 78 -3.04 0.68 -0.68
N GLY A 79 -2.60 0.08 0.43
CA GLY A 79 -1.69 0.72 1.40
C GLY A 79 -0.38 1.18 0.77
N PHE A 80 0.22 0.36 -0.11
CA PHE A 80 1.39 0.74 -0.92
C PHE A 80 1.12 2.02 -1.72
N THR A 81 0.02 2.04 -2.47
CA THR A 81 -0.37 3.17 -3.31
C THR A 81 -0.49 4.46 -2.48
N LEU A 82 -1.24 4.39 -1.38
CA LEU A 82 -1.50 5.52 -0.50
C LEU A 82 -0.20 6.08 0.10
N VAL A 83 0.59 5.23 0.76
CA VAL A 83 1.82 5.65 1.44
C VAL A 83 2.81 6.23 0.45
N THR A 84 2.99 5.58 -0.70
CA THR A 84 3.95 6.00 -1.71
C THR A 84 3.58 7.34 -2.32
N LEU A 85 2.31 7.56 -2.69
CA LEU A 85 1.86 8.85 -3.22
C LEU A 85 2.05 10.00 -2.21
N VAL A 86 1.77 9.76 -0.93
CA VAL A 86 2.01 10.75 0.13
C VAL A 86 3.50 11.09 0.24
N LEU A 87 4.36 10.06 0.27
CA LEU A 87 5.81 10.27 0.36
C LEU A 87 6.37 11.01 -0.85
N ILE A 88 5.96 10.65 -2.07
CA ILE A 88 6.35 11.34 -3.30
C ILE A 88 5.93 12.82 -3.24
N ARG A 89 4.70 13.08 -2.80
CA ARG A 89 4.17 14.44 -2.71
C ARG A 89 4.94 15.28 -1.70
N TRP A 90 5.34 14.70 -0.57
CA TRP A 90 6.18 15.38 0.41
C TRP A 90 7.62 15.58 -0.05
N ASP A 91 8.21 14.60 -0.73
CA ASP A 91 9.56 14.73 -1.29
C ASP A 91 9.63 15.94 -2.24
N ARG A 92 8.64 16.06 -3.12
CA ARG A 92 8.52 17.20 -4.04
C ARG A 92 8.24 18.53 -3.35
N ALA A 93 7.53 18.53 -2.22
CA ALA A 93 7.24 19.77 -1.48
C ALA A 93 8.46 20.32 -0.72
N LYS A 94 9.53 19.51 -0.58
CA LYS A 94 10.81 19.95 0.03
C LYS A 94 11.75 20.63 -0.98
N GLU A 95 11.53 20.42 -2.27
CA GLU A 95 12.26 21.09 -3.37
C GLU A 95 11.61 22.44 -3.70
#